data_AF-A0A812RDR5-F1
#
_entry.id   AF-A0A812RDR5-F1
#
_cell.length_a   1.000
_cell.length_b   1.000
_cell.length_c   1.000
_cell.angle_alpha   90.00
_cell.angle_beta   90.00
_cell.angle_gamma   90.00
#
_symmetry.space_group_name_H-M   'P 1'
#
loop_
_entity.id
_entity.type
_entity.pdbx_description
1 polymer ?
#
loop_
_entity_poly.entity_id
_entity_poly.type
_entity_poly.pdbx_seq_one_letter_code
_entity_poly.pdbx_strand_id
1 'polypeptide(L)'
;MAPIAAHLIRGIPIDSLGDLRDRPLVAKEAKEKVLAKRMGDEIHGHFVYADSFGNSVTNIFAEDIPDQWEANRIHIGSDLFHVDGLIKTYGEREPGSLVALIGSSGQLELAVVQGNAAQKYGFEYANVPSRISGKVVSISETGDAITDLAHDQLADVPQDDRTSIECGGHTTLGVYPLDHDQPEMTYVAILGKSGCLELSLIGDSAAKFLGLKVNDEVTIKRFGFWAAYFLVVASMVGAGILTSSGFTLHDTANPAGLMMIWTLGGILALCGTVTIAELATMLPKAGSDYLFVREAYGREAGIVVGWATFVLGFAAPTAVVARLSANYLSIPVSQVISVGPAEAYLEPLLATAFVVVLMVTHCLGHRESSGIQVLSTLVKITLLVGLVVIGLLFGEGDWGHFAASHVPDSNEVFTLGIGLIYVSYAYTGWNAAAYVAGEVRDPERLLPRSLIAGCLSVMGLYLLVNLTYIFALDPQEMTQRSIPEVIPVAQFAAKEMFGNQVGDVVSVLLGLGMLASVSAYMLSGPRIAFAMANDG
;
A
#
# COMPACT_ATOMS: atom_id res chain seq x y z
N MET A 1 2.09 -17.41 -11.56
CA MET A 1 2.19 -17.66 -13.02
C MET A 1 3.48 -17.18 -13.69
N ALA A 2 4.18 -16.16 -13.18
CA ALA A 2 5.42 -15.65 -13.80
C ALA A 2 6.62 -16.63 -13.91
N PRO A 3 6.88 -17.56 -12.97
CA PRO A 3 8.04 -18.47 -13.07
C PRO A 3 7.91 -19.50 -14.20
N ILE A 4 6.70 -20.01 -14.43
CA ILE A 4 6.42 -21.03 -15.46
C ILE A 4 6.62 -20.44 -16.86
N ALA A 5 6.15 -19.21 -17.09
CA ALA A 5 6.35 -18.51 -18.35
C ALA A 5 7.84 -18.30 -18.67
N ALA A 6 8.66 -17.94 -17.66
CA ALA A 6 10.10 -17.76 -17.84
C ALA A 6 10.84 -19.06 -18.18
N HIS A 7 10.42 -20.20 -17.62
CA HIS A 7 10.99 -21.50 -17.95
C HIS A 7 10.54 -22.01 -19.34
N LEU A 8 9.28 -21.78 -19.72
CA LEU A 8 8.77 -22.12 -21.06
C LEU A 8 9.45 -21.30 -22.17
N ILE A 9 9.71 -20.01 -21.93
CA ILE A 9 10.46 -19.14 -22.86
C ILE A 9 11.91 -19.62 -23.06
N ARG A 10 12.49 -20.28 -22.04
CA ARG A 10 13.83 -20.90 -22.13
C ARG A 10 13.82 -22.29 -22.78
N GLY A 11 12.68 -22.75 -23.30
CA GLY A 11 12.55 -24.02 -24.00
C GLY A 11 12.50 -25.25 -23.08
N ILE A 12 12.22 -25.06 -21.79
CA ILE A 12 12.11 -26.15 -20.83
C ILE A 12 10.76 -26.87 -21.05
N PRO A 13 10.75 -28.20 -21.29
CA PRO A 13 9.52 -28.96 -21.52
C PRO A 13 8.56 -28.87 -20.33
N ILE A 14 7.27 -28.73 -20.58
CA ILE A 14 6.24 -28.52 -19.53
C ILE A 14 6.18 -29.69 -18.52
N ASP A 15 6.47 -30.89 -19.01
CA ASP A 15 6.59 -32.16 -18.31
C ASP A 15 7.81 -32.25 -17.39
N SER A 16 8.81 -31.38 -17.58
CA SER A 16 9.98 -31.27 -16.69
C SER A 16 9.79 -30.27 -15.53
N LEU A 17 8.66 -29.54 -15.50
CA LEU A 17 8.30 -28.61 -14.43
C LEU A 17 7.62 -29.29 -13.23
N GLY A 18 7.52 -30.62 -13.26
CA GLY A 18 6.90 -31.46 -12.24
C GLY A 18 5.47 -31.88 -12.59
N ASP A 19 4.94 -32.84 -11.83
CA ASP A 19 3.57 -33.30 -12.01
C ASP A 19 2.56 -32.17 -11.79
N LEU A 20 1.50 -32.14 -12.60
CA LEU A 20 0.32 -31.30 -12.37
C LEU A 20 -0.19 -31.56 -10.95
N ARG A 21 -0.01 -30.58 -10.06
CA ARG A 21 -0.56 -30.63 -8.71
C ARG A 21 -1.90 -29.93 -8.74
N ASP A 22 -2.96 -30.72 -8.58
CA ASP A 22 -4.35 -30.23 -8.46
C ASP A 22 -4.63 -29.48 -7.14
N ARG A 23 -3.60 -29.26 -6.32
CA ARG A 23 -3.69 -28.55 -5.04
C ARG A 23 -2.70 -27.37 -5.04
N PRO A 24 -3.16 -26.14 -4.72
CA PRO A 24 -2.24 -25.04 -4.48
C PRO A 24 -1.31 -25.39 -3.31
N LEU A 25 -0.05 -24.94 -3.40
CA LEU A 25 0.89 -24.95 -2.28
C LEU A 25 0.33 -24.01 -1.20
N VAL A 26 -0.38 -24.59 -0.23
CA VAL A 26 -0.71 -23.91 1.01
C VAL A 26 0.59 -23.77 1.79
N ALA A 27 1.07 -22.54 1.95
CA ALA A 27 2.10 -22.22 2.93
C ALA A 27 1.61 -22.77 4.28
N LYS A 28 2.36 -23.69 4.89
CA LYS A 28 2.07 -24.11 6.25
C LYS A 28 2.26 -22.90 7.15
N GLU A 29 1.16 -22.24 7.50
CA GLU A 29 1.15 -21.25 8.56
C GLU A 29 1.61 -21.91 9.87
N ALA A 30 2.71 -21.41 10.43
CA ALA A 30 2.87 -21.40 11.87
C ALA A 30 2.02 -20.24 12.41
N LYS A 31 0.72 -20.47 12.58
CA LYS A 31 -0.09 -19.73 13.56
C LYS A 31 -0.12 -20.55 14.83
N GLU A 32 -0.01 -19.90 15.97
CA GLU A 32 -0.55 -20.48 17.20
C GLU A 32 -2.04 -20.77 16.95
N LYS A 33 -2.34 -22.05 16.75
CA LYS A 33 -3.70 -22.54 16.62
C LYS A 33 -4.42 -22.20 17.94
N VAL A 34 -5.42 -21.31 17.90
CA VAL A 34 -6.60 -21.53 18.75
C VAL A 34 -7.25 -22.78 18.19
N LEU A 35 -6.72 -23.94 18.62
CA LEU A 35 -7.13 -25.25 18.17
C LEU A 35 -8.64 -25.33 18.32
N ALA A 36 -9.34 -25.63 17.22
CA ALA A 36 -10.71 -26.10 17.29
C ALA A 36 -10.77 -27.16 18.39
N LYS A 37 -11.50 -26.87 19.47
CA LYS A 37 -11.53 -27.78 20.62
C LYS A 37 -12.49 -28.91 20.30
N ARG A 38 -11.93 -30.09 20.08
CA ARG A 38 -12.69 -31.33 20.02
C ARG A 38 -13.35 -31.59 21.37
N MET A 39 -14.68 -31.58 21.42
CA MET A 39 -15.45 -31.97 22.60
C MET A 39 -16.51 -33.01 22.22
N GLY A 40 -16.14 -34.29 22.28
CA GLY A 40 -17.03 -35.40 21.92
C GLY A 40 -17.35 -35.41 20.42
N ASP A 41 -18.65 -35.36 20.10
CA ASP A 41 -19.17 -35.30 18.72
C ASP A 41 -19.25 -33.87 18.16
N GLU A 42 -18.95 -32.84 18.96
CA GLU A 42 -19.10 -31.44 18.54
C GLU A 42 -17.76 -30.84 18.11
N ILE A 43 -17.81 -30.03 17.06
CA ILE A 43 -16.68 -29.21 16.60
C ILE A 43 -16.94 -27.77 17.02
N HIS A 44 -15.99 -27.21 17.77
CA HIS A 44 -16.04 -25.84 18.27
C HIS A 44 -15.03 -25.00 17.50
N GLY A 45 -15.51 -23.91 16.91
CA GLY A 45 -14.69 -22.94 16.20
C GLY A 45 -15.21 -21.52 16.38
N HIS A 46 -14.62 -20.60 15.64
CA HIS A 46 -15.04 -19.21 15.55
C HIS A 46 -15.17 -18.82 14.08
N PHE A 47 -16.06 -17.88 13.83
CA PHE A 47 -16.20 -17.25 12.53
C PHE A 47 -14.96 -16.40 12.26
N VAL A 48 -14.42 -16.50 11.03
CA VAL A 48 -13.26 -15.71 10.60
C VAL A 48 -13.75 -14.57 9.71
N TYR A 49 -14.45 -14.89 8.63
CA TYR A 49 -15.01 -13.90 7.70
C TYR A 49 -16.14 -14.49 6.86
N ALA A 50 -16.90 -13.62 6.19
CA ALA A 50 -17.86 -14.05 5.17
C ALA A 50 -17.26 -13.87 3.78
N ASP A 51 -17.31 -14.87 2.93
CA ASP A 51 -16.82 -14.76 1.55
C ASP A 51 -17.73 -13.85 0.70
N SER A 52 -17.34 -13.62 -0.56
CA SER A 52 -18.11 -12.80 -1.51
C SER A 52 -19.48 -13.39 -1.90
N PHE A 53 -19.69 -14.68 -1.63
CA PHE A 53 -20.95 -15.38 -1.92
C PHE A 53 -21.90 -15.39 -0.72
N GLY A 54 -21.44 -14.90 0.45
CA GLY A 54 -22.21 -14.86 1.69
C GLY A 54 -22.09 -16.14 2.51
N ASN A 55 -21.10 -16.99 2.22
CA ASN A 55 -20.74 -18.12 3.05
C ASN A 55 -19.90 -17.65 4.23
N SER A 56 -20.06 -18.29 5.37
CA SER A 56 -19.36 -17.96 6.60
C SER A 56 -18.19 -18.88 6.82
N VAL A 57 -16.99 -18.37 6.58
CA VAL A 57 -15.72 -19.08 6.73
C VAL A 57 -15.32 -19.13 8.21
N THR A 58 -14.92 -20.30 8.67
CA THR A 58 -14.53 -20.55 10.07
C THR A 58 -13.03 -20.83 10.21
N ASN A 59 -12.55 -20.86 11.44
CA ASN A 59 -11.16 -21.23 11.75
C ASN A 59 -10.94 -22.75 11.82
N ILE A 60 -11.93 -23.55 11.44
CA ILE A 60 -11.87 -25.02 11.43
C ILE A 60 -11.32 -25.46 10.06
N PHE A 61 -10.21 -26.20 10.03
CA PHE A 61 -9.65 -26.71 8.78
C PHE A 61 -10.15 -28.13 8.49
N ALA A 62 -10.08 -28.54 7.22
CA ALA A 62 -10.47 -29.88 6.79
C ALA A 62 -9.74 -30.99 7.55
N GLU A 63 -8.49 -30.76 7.96
CA GLU A 63 -7.69 -31.69 8.77
C GLU A 63 -8.19 -31.84 10.21
N ASP A 64 -8.96 -30.86 10.72
CA ASP A 64 -9.53 -30.88 12.06
C ASP A 64 -10.89 -31.62 12.10
N ILE A 65 -11.43 -32.01 10.94
CA ILE A 65 -12.74 -32.67 10.80
C ILE A 65 -12.54 -34.19 10.72
N PRO A 66 -13.30 -35.00 11.49
CA PRO A 66 -13.20 -36.45 11.44
C PRO A 66 -13.54 -37.03 10.06
N ASP A 67 -12.84 -38.10 9.64
CA ASP A 67 -13.14 -38.86 8.42
C ASP A 67 -14.60 -39.38 8.38
N GLN A 68 -15.21 -39.56 9.56
CA GLN A 68 -16.61 -39.92 9.75
C GLN A 68 -17.28 -38.87 10.64
N TRP A 69 -17.57 -37.71 10.07
CA TRP A 69 -18.31 -36.66 10.75
C TRP A 69 -19.83 -36.85 10.53
N GLU A 70 -20.46 -37.64 11.41
CA GLU A 70 -21.93 -37.79 11.47
C GLU A 70 -22.60 -36.69 12.31
N ALA A 71 -21.82 -35.82 12.93
CA ALA A 71 -22.35 -34.88 13.90
C ALA A 71 -22.94 -33.65 13.22
N ASN A 72 -24.25 -33.52 13.35
CA ASN A 72 -25.00 -32.41 12.80
C ASN A 72 -24.86 -31.09 13.59
N ARG A 73 -23.87 -30.94 14.47
CA ARG A 73 -23.80 -29.80 15.41
C ARG A 73 -22.41 -29.15 15.40
N ILE A 74 -22.38 -27.87 15.02
CA ILE A 74 -21.18 -27.03 15.06
C ILE A 74 -21.43 -25.90 16.04
N HIS A 75 -20.49 -25.68 16.95
CA HIS A 75 -20.44 -24.48 17.76
C HIS A 75 -19.55 -23.44 17.08
N ILE A 76 -20.10 -22.25 16.81
CA ILE A 76 -19.34 -21.10 16.32
C ILE A 76 -19.51 -19.97 17.33
N GLY A 77 -18.44 -19.64 18.06
CA GLY A 77 -18.55 -18.72 19.20
C GLY A 77 -19.47 -19.28 20.29
N SER A 78 -20.49 -18.51 20.69
CA SER A 78 -21.50 -18.93 21.67
C SER A 78 -22.68 -19.71 21.06
N ASP A 79 -22.81 -19.71 19.74
CA ASP A 79 -24.00 -20.18 19.05
C ASP A 79 -23.85 -21.61 18.54
N LEU A 80 -24.91 -22.40 18.67
CA LEU A 80 -24.98 -23.77 18.18
C LEU A 80 -25.78 -23.83 16.88
N PHE A 81 -25.12 -24.29 15.82
CA PHE A 81 -25.71 -24.47 14.50
C PHE A 81 -25.94 -25.94 14.21
N HIS A 82 -27.14 -26.26 13.70
CA HIS A 82 -27.43 -27.59 13.18
C HIS A 82 -27.16 -27.63 11.68
N VAL A 83 -26.25 -28.51 11.25
CA VAL A 83 -25.91 -28.71 9.84
C VAL A 83 -26.12 -30.17 9.47
N ASP A 84 -26.73 -30.46 8.33
CA ASP A 84 -26.95 -31.84 7.87
C ASP A 84 -25.68 -32.39 7.19
N GLY A 85 -24.60 -32.49 7.96
CA GLY A 85 -23.31 -33.04 7.53
C GLY A 85 -22.51 -32.16 6.56
N LEU A 86 -21.33 -32.65 6.19
CA LEU A 86 -20.44 -32.01 5.23
C LEU A 86 -20.84 -32.36 3.78
N ILE A 87 -21.22 -31.36 3.01
CA ILE A 87 -21.58 -31.53 1.59
C ILE A 87 -20.38 -31.26 0.68
N LYS A 88 -20.35 -31.87 -0.51
CA LYS A 88 -19.33 -31.55 -1.53
C LYS A 88 -19.79 -30.46 -2.48
N THR A 89 -21.08 -30.42 -2.78
CA THR A 89 -21.66 -29.48 -3.72
C THR A 89 -23.00 -28.95 -3.22
N TYR A 90 -23.29 -27.67 -3.49
CA TYR A 90 -24.55 -27.01 -3.11
C TYR A 90 -25.82 -27.72 -3.62
N GLY A 91 -25.71 -28.57 -4.64
CA GLY A 91 -26.83 -29.32 -5.22
C GLY A 91 -27.28 -30.54 -4.39
N GLU A 92 -26.57 -30.89 -3.31
CA GLU A 92 -26.89 -32.05 -2.46
C GLU A 92 -28.02 -31.78 -1.46
N ARG A 93 -28.47 -30.53 -1.35
CA ARG A 93 -29.46 -30.07 -0.36
C ARG A 93 -30.45 -29.08 -0.98
N GLU A 94 -31.61 -28.94 -0.32
CA GLU A 94 -32.68 -28.06 -0.81
C GLU A 94 -32.33 -26.57 -0.64
N PRO A 95 -32.79 -25.69 -1.54
CA PRO A 95 -32.64 -24.25 -1.39
C PRO A 95 -33.10 -23.75 0.00
N GLY A 96 -32.25 -22.94 0.65
CA GLY A 96 -32.51 -22.36 1.97
C GLY A 96 -31.97 -23.17 3.16
N SER A 97 -31.48 -24.39 2.96
CA SER A 97 -30.83 -25.19 4.03
C SER A 97 -29.45 -24.62 4.40
N LEU A 98 -29.13 -24.63 5.70
CA LEU A 98 -27.78 -24.37 6.20
C LEU A 98 -26.92 -25.62 6.01
N VAL A 99 -25.77 -25.46 5.37
CA VAL A 99 -24.88 -26.56 5.01
C VAL A 99 -23.45 -26.23 5.40
N ALA A 100 -22.66 -27.25 5.67
CA ALA A 100 -21.23 -27.11 5.91
C ALA A 100 -20.46 -27.71 4.73
N LEU A 101 -19.45 -27.00 4.22
CA LEU A 101 -18.60 -27.50 3.15
C LEU A 101 -17.15 -27.07 3.37
N ILE A 102 -16.21 -27.73 2.71
CA ILE A 102 -14.80 -27.30 2.73
C ILE A 102 -14.59 -26.35 1.56
N GLY A 103 -14.29 -25.10 1.89
CA GLY A 103 -13.94 -24.06 0.96
C GLY A 103 -12.64 -24.31 0.20
N SER A 104 -12.38 -23.51 -0.82
CA SER A 104 -11.13 -23.57 -1.57
C SER A 104 -9.90 -23.24 -0.71
N SER A 105 -10.09 -22.55 0.41
CA SER A 105 -9.06 -22.27 1.42
C SER A 105 -8.74 -23.48 2.32
N GLY A 106 -9.47 -24.59 2.18
CA GLY A 106 -9.34 -25.77 3.05
C GLY A 106 -10.01 -25.59 4.42
N GLN A 107 -10.76 -24.51 4.62
CA GLN A 107 -11.51 -24.22 5.84
C GLN A 107 -12.97 -24.67 5.71
N LEU A 108 -13.60 -24.96 6.85
CA LEU A 108 -15.03 -25.22 6.93
C LEU A 108 -15.79 -23.91 6.74
N GLU A 109 -16.70 -23.91 5.79
CA GLU A 109 -17.59 -22.80 5.46
C GLU A 109 -19.03 -23.22 5.74
N LEU A 110 -19.77 -22.35 6.43
CA LEU A 110 -21.22 -22.45 6.57
C LEU A 110 -21.92 -21.67 5.47
N ALA A 111 -22.73 -22.34 4.67
CA ALA A 111 -23.42 -21.72 3.56
C ALA A 111 -24.93 -21.95 3.61
N VAL A 112 -25.70 -21.10 2.92
CA VAL A 112 -27.12 -21.32 2.69
C VAL A 112 -27.30 -21.60 1.20
N VAL A 113 -27.85 -22.76 0.86
CA VAL A 113 -28.07 -23.13 -0.55
C VAL A 113 -28.98 -22.09 -1.21
N GLN A 114 -28.49 -21.43 -2.28
CA GLN A 114 -29.19 -20.32 -2.95
C GLN A 114 -29.57 -19.15 -2.02
N GLY A 115 -28.79 -18.91 -0.97
CA GLY A 115 -28.98 -17.81 -0.05
C GLY A 115 -27.66 -17.29 0.50
N ASN A 116 -27.75 -16.34 1.43
CA ASN A 116 -26.60 -15.73 2.08
C ASN A 116 -26.61 -16.15 3.55
N ALA A 117 -25.67 -17.00 3.95
CA ALA A 117 -25.57 -17.47 5.33
C ALA A 117 -25.26 -16.32 6.27
N ALA A 118 -24.34 -15.44 5.87
CA ALA A 118 -23.93 -14.28 6.66
C ALA A 118 -25.10 -13.36 7.00
N GLN A 119 -25.96 -13.08 6.03
CA GLN A 119 -27.13 -12.24 6.22
C GLN A 119 -28.24 -12.96 7.02
N LYS A 120 -28.47 -14.25 6.76
CA LYS A 120 -29.59 -15.01 7.35
C LYS A 120 -29.37 -15.30 8.83
N TYR A 121 -28.14 -15.61 9.22
CA TYR A 121 -27.79 -15.99 10.58
C TYR A 121 -27.09 -14.88 11.35
N GLY A 122 -27.04 -13.67 10.79
CA GLY A 122 -26.45 -12.52 11.46
C GLY A 122 -24.95 -12.67 11.67
N PHE A 123 -24.24 -13.43 10.83
CA PHE A 123 -22.77 -13.41 10.75
C PHE A 123 -22.27 -12.12 10.09
N GLU A 124 -22.94 -11.00 10.38
CA GLU A 124 -22.45 -9.69 10.00
C GLU A 124 -21.20 -9.40 10.82
N TYR A 125 -20.18 -8.93 10.11
CA TYR A 125 -18.91 -8.48 10.64
C TYR A 125 -19.08 -7.77 11.99
N ALA A 126 -18.27 -8.18 12.97
CA ALA A 126 -17.74 -7.21 13.92
C ALA A 126 -17.09 -6.12 13.05
N ASN A 127 -17.75 -4.97 12.99
CA ASN A 127 -17.36 -3.85 12.15
C ASN A 127 -16.11 -3.24 12.80
N VAL A 128 -14.95 -3.90 12.78
CA VAL A 128 -13.74 -3.55 13.55
C VAL A 128 -13.42 -2.09 13.33
N PRO A 129 -13.77 -1.17 14.23
CA PRO A 129 -13.79 0.24 13.87
C PRO A 129 -12.38 0.68 13.45
N SER A 130 -12.26 1.59 12.48
CA SER A 130 -10.94 2.10 12.02
C SER A 130 -10.13 2.72 13.16
N ARG A 131 -10.83 3.02 14.27
CA ARG A 131 -10.30 3.45 15.54
C ARG A 131 -11.04 2.72 16.66
N ILE A 132 -10.34 1.89 17.42
CA ILE A 132 -10.84 1.39 18.71
C ILE A 132 -10.37 2.40 19.76
N SER A 133 -11.28 2.94 20.54
CA SER A 133 -10.98 3.94 21.56
C SER A 133 -11.34 3.41 22.93
N GLY A 134 -10.47 3.66 23.90
CA GLY A 134 -10.63 3.32 25.29
C GLY A 134 -9.96 4.36 26.18
N LYS A 135 -9.86 4.05 27.46
CA LYS A 135 -9.17 4.86 28.47
C LYS A 135 -8.36 3.98 29.40
N VAL A 136 -7.28 4.54 29.93
CA VAL A 136 -6.60 3.95 31.09
C VAL A 136 -7.55 4.01 32.28
N VAL A 137 -7.92 2.85 32.83
CA VAL A 137 -8.83 2.74 33.98
C VAL A 137 -8.08 2.60 35.30
N SER A 138 -6.88 2.01 35.27
CA SER A 138 -6.06 1.81 36.46
C SER A 138 -4.59 1.65 36.09
N ILE A 139 -3.72 1.81 37.08
CA ILE A 139 -2.29 1.51 36.97
C ILE A 139 -2.00 0.31 37.86
N SER A 140 -1.32 -0.71 37.33
CA SER A 140 -0.94 -1.90 38.08
C SER A 140 0.13 -1.58 39.15
N GLU A 141 0.39 -2.51 40.07
CA GLU A 141 1.46 -2.36 41.07
C GLU A 141 2.86 -2.31 40.43
N THR A 142 3.05 -2.97 39.29
CA THR A 142 4.27 -2.92 38.46
C THR A 142 4.36 -1.62 37.66
N GLY A 143 3.29 -0.84 37.60
CA GLY A 143 3.24 0.46 36.96
C GLY A 143 2.84 0.44 35.49
N ASP A 144 2.16 -0.63 35.06
CA ASP A 144 1.55 -0.78 33.74
C ASP A 144 0.19 -0.09 33.71
N ALA A 145 -0.15 0.56 32.59
CA ALA A 145 -1.43 1.22 32.44
C ALA A 145 -2.48 0.25 31.89
N ILE A 146 -3.43 -0.14 32.73
CA ILE A 146 -4.53 -1.05 32.38
C ILE A 146 -5.65 -0.22 31.76
N THR A 147 -6.14 -0.65 30.59
CA THR A 147 -7.17 0.05 29.83
C THR A 147 -8.55 -0.61 29.99
N ASP A 148 -9.62 0.05 29.52
CA ASP A 148 -10.96 -0.54 29.41
C ASP A 148 -11.17 -1.37 28.13
N LEU A 149 -10.13 -1.58 27.32
CA LEU A 149 -10.18 -2.37 26.10
C LEU A 149 -9.99 -3.84 26.44
N ALA A 150 -11.10 -4.58 26.50
CA ALA A 150 -11.08 -6.00 26.81
C ALA A 150 -10.49 -6.84 25.65
N HIS A 151 -9.89 -7.99 25.97
CA HIS A 151 -9.24 -8.85 24.98
C HIS A 151 -10.17 -9.28 23.84
N ASP A 152 -11.45 -9.48 24.12
CA ASP A 152 -12.47 -9.84 23.12
C ASP A 152 -12.71 -8.71 22.11
N GLN A 153 -12.67 -7.44 22.54
CA GLN A 153 -12.72 -6.27 21.66
C GLN A 153 -11.48 -6.16 20.78
N LEU A 154 -10.40 -6.85 21.14
CA LEU A 154 -9.12 -6.89 20.43
C LEU A 154 -8.87 -8.21 19.70
N ALA A 155 -9.84 -9.13 19.68
CA ALA A 155 -9.68 -10.45 19.07
C ALA A 155 -9.30 -10.35 17.57
N ASP A 156 -9.84 -9.34 16.87
CA ASP A 156 -9.58 -9.08 15.46
C ASP A 156 -8.41 -8.12 15.20
N VAL A 157 -7.75 -7.66 16.28
CA VAL A 157 -6.58 -6.79 16.21
C VAL A 157 -5.32 -7.66 16.07
N PRO A 158 -4.49 -7.44 15.05
CA PRO A 158 -3.22 -8.14 14.88
C PRO A 158 -2.34 -8.04 16.13
N GLN A 159 -1.95 -9.19 16.67
CA GLN A 159 -1.13 -9.30 17.89
C GLN A 159 0.36 -9.31 17.57
N ASP A 160 0.82 -8.26 16.89
CA ASP A 160 2.21 -8.00 16.57
C ASP A 160 2.36 -6.52 16.20
N ASP A 161 3.56 -6.10 15.84
CA ASP A 161 4.02 -4.73 15.55
C ASP A 161 3.17 -3.97 14.49
N ARG A 162 2.19 -4.63 13.86
CA ARG A 162 1.26 -4.07 12.86
C ARG A 162 0.15 -3.18 13.44
N THR A 163 0.04 -3.07 14.77
CA THR A 163 -1.02 -2.30 15.42
C THR A 163 -0.46 -1.06 16.08
N SER A 164 -0.86 0.15 15.68
CA SER A 164 -0.45 1.36 16.41
C SER A 164 -1.42 1.65 17.55
N ILE A 165 -0.89 1.74 18.78
CA ILE A 165 -1.63 2.15 19.97
C ILE A 165 -1.07 3.47 20.48
N GLU A 166 -1.91 4.50 20.53
CA GLU A 166 -1.59 5.80 21.10
C GLU A 166 -2.27 5.95 22.46
N CYS A 167 -1.51 6.30 23.49
CA CYS A 167 -2.02 6.58 24.83
C CYS A 167 -1.19 7.67 25.51
N GLY A 168 -1.85 8.66 26.12
CA GLY A 168 -1.16 9.74 26.85
C GLY A 168 -0.19 10.56 26.00
N GLY A 169 -0.27 10.44 24.66
CA GLY A 169 0.67 11.04 23.71
C GLY A 169 1.93 10.26 23.41
N HIS A 170 2.01 9.03 23.92
CA HIS A 170 3.01 8.04 23.56
C HIS A 170 2.40 7.05 22.59
N THR A 171 3.22 6.54 21.66
CA THR A 171 2.78 5.55 20.68
C THR A 171 3.63 4.30 20.85
N THR A 172 2.97 3.15 20.93
CA THR A 172 3.60 1.84 20.80
C THR A 172 3.10 1.15 19.53
N LEU A 173 3.93 0.24 19.04
CA LEU A 173 3.61 -0.63 17.93
C LEU A 173 3.43 -2.04 18.47
N GLY A 174 2.33 -2.63 18.05
CA GLY A 174 1.91 -3.97 18.34
C GLY A 174 1.22 -4.22 19.66
N VAL A 175 0.44 -5.31 19.63
CA VAL A 175 -0.23 -5.88 20.78
C VAL A 175 0.39 -7.25 21.00
N TYR A 176 1.12 -7.45 22.08
CA TYR A 176 1.85 -8.69 22.29
C TYR A 176 1.14 -9.61 23.29
N PRO A 177 1.33 -10.94 23.19
CA PRO A 177 0.95 -11.82 24.28
C PRO A 177 1.83 -11.56 25.51
N LEU A 178 1.40 -12.05 26.67
CA LEU A 178 2.07 -11.79 27.94
C LEU A 178 3.53 -12.31 27.99
N ASP A 179 3.86 -13.30 27.17
CA ASP A 179 5.16 -14.00 27.12
C ASP A 179 6.08 -13.50 25.98
N HIS A 180 5.95 -12.23 25.58
CA HIS A 180 6.73 -11.64 24.51
C HIS A 180 8.23 -11.45 24.85
N ASP A 181 9.10 -11.47 23.82
CA ASP A 181 10.56 -11.31 23.94
C ASP A 181 11.03 -9.96 23.39
N GLN A 182 10.48 -8.87 23.91
CA GLN A 182 10.78 -7.51 23.46
C GLN A 182 11.92 -6.91 24.32
N PRO A 183 12.79 -6.06 23.76
CA PRO A 183 13.96 -5.54 24.48
C PRO A 183 13.60 -4.69 25.71
N GLU A 184 14.50 -4.62 26.70
CA GLU A 184 14.35 -3.69 27.84
C GLU A 184 14.13 -2.25 27.37
N MET A 185 13.32 -1.51 28.13
CA MET A 185 12.89 -0.13 27.86
C MET A 185 12.05 0.05 26.59
N THR A 186 11.50 -1.02 26.04
CA THR A 186 10.53 -0.93 24.93
C THR A 186 9.14 -0.69 25.47
N TYR A 187 8.47 0.36 24.97
CA TYR A 187 7.06 0.62 25.27
C TYR A 187 6.20 -0.29 24.42
N VAL A 188 5.39 -1.15 25.05
CA VAL A 188 4.61 -2.21 24.41
C VAL A 188 3.15 -2.18 24.90
N ALA A 189 2.23 -2.62 24.05
CA ALA A 189 0.89 -3.00 24.50
C ALA A 189 0.82 -4.51 24.62
N ILE A 190 0.30 -5.04 25.73
CA ILE A 190 0.26 -6.47 26.02
C ILE A 190 -1.16 -6.90 26.37
N LEU A 191 -1.51 -8.11 25.97
CA LEU A 191 -2.73 -8.80 26.43
C LEU A 191 -2.45 -9.39 27.81
N GLY A 192 -2.68 -8.53 28.80
CA GLY A 192 -2.27 -8.74 30.17
C GLY A 192 -3.13 -9.74 30.95
N LYS A 193 -2.71 -10.05 32.19
CA LYS A 193 -3.48 -10.94 33.07
C LYS A 193 -4.79 -10.31 33.54
N SER A 194 -4.95 -8.99 33.40
CA SER A 194 -6.21 -8.29 33.69
C SER A 194 -7.36 -8.66 32.73
N GLY A 195 -7.06 -9.30 31.59
CA GLY A 195 -8.05 -9.54 30.54
C GLY A 195 -8.38 -8.31 29.70
N CYS A 196 -7.66 -7.21 29.92
CA CYS A 196 -7.72 -5.97 29.15
C CYS A 196 -6.31 -5.66 28.59
N LEU A 197 -6.25 -4.79 27.59
CA LEU A 197 -4.99 -4.28 27.06
C LEU A 197 -4.25 -3.51 28.15
N GLU A 198 -3.00 -3.90 28.39
CA GLU A 198 -2.10 -3.25 29.33
C GLU A 198 -0.97 -2.58 28.55
N LEU A 199 -0.64 -1.34 28.90
CA LEU A 199 0.45 -0.60 28.29
C LEU A 199 1.64 -0.64 29.24
N SER A 200 2.70 -1.32 28.83
CA SER A 200 3.86 -1.65 29.67
C SER A 200 5.15 -1.10 29.07
N LEU A 201 6.14 -0.88 29.92
CA LEU A 201 7.50 -0.52 29.55
C LEU A 201 8.39 -1.64 30.07
N ILE A 202 9.11 -2.33 29.19
CA ILE A 202 9.78 -3.56 29.61
C ILE A 202 10.91 -3.24 30.60
N GLY A 203 10.81 -3.80 31.80
CA GLY A 203 11.80 -3.59 32.86
C GLY A 203 11.60 -2.31 33.70
N ASP A 204 10.58 -1.50 33.45
CA ASP A 204 10.28 -0.30 34.26
C ASP A 204 8.78 0.06 34.25
N SER A 205 8.35 1.01 35.07
CA SER A 205 6.95 1.47 35.09
C SER A 205 6.66 2.39 33.91
N ALA A 206 5.76 1.96 33.01
CA ALA A 206 5.24 2.81 31.93
C ALA A 206 4.60 4.09 32.48
N ALA A 207 3.76 3.98 33.52
CA ALA A 207 3.08 5.11 34.13
C ALA A 207 4.04 6.14 34.72
N LYS A 208 5.14 5.71 35.33
CA LYS A 208 6.13 6.60 35.95
C LYS A 208 7.07 7.22 34.91
N PHE A 209 7.52 6.42 33.95
CA PHE A 209 8.50 6.85 32.96
C PHE A 209 7.88 7.71 31.86
N LEU A 210 6.72 7.30 31.34
CA LEU A 210 5.98 8.01 30.29
C LEU A 210 4.94 8.99 30.86
N GLY A 211 4.64 8.93 32.16
CA GLY A 211 3.69 9.84 32.79
C GLY A 211 2.22 9.53 32.47
N LEU A 212 1.91 8.26 32.12
CA LEU A 212 0.53 7.82 31.84
C LEU A 212 -0.35 7.93 33.09
N LYS A 213 -1.58 8.39 32.91
CA LYS A 213 -2.55 8.65 33.98
C LYS A 213 -3.85 7.93 33.73
N VAL A 214 -4.56 7.65 34.82
CA VAL A 214 -5.96 7.21 34.76
C VAL A 214 -6.78 8.28 34.01
N ASN A 215 -7.62 7.82 33.10
CA ASN A 215 -8.40 8.57 32.10
C ASN A 215 -7.64 9.06 30.86
N ASP A 216 -6.35 8.73 30.69
CA ASP A 216 -5.69 8.98 29.40
C ASP A 216 -6.42 8.21 28.30
N GLU A 217 -6.72 8.88 27.19
CA GLU A 217 -7.34 8.24 26.03
C GLU A 217 -6.36 7.28 25.37
N VAL A 218 -6.86 6.07 25.09
CA VAL A 218 -6.16 5.01 24.38
C VAL A 218 -6.81 4.84 23.03
N THR A 219 -6.05 4.85 21.95
CA THR A 219 -6.60 4.65 20.62
C THR A 219 -5.76 3.71 19.78
N ILE A 220 -6.42 2.71 19.23
CA ILE A 220 -5.84 1.76 18.28
C ILE A 220 -6.25 2.21 16.89
N LYS A 221 -5.28 2.57 16.05
CA LYS A 221 -5.53 3.09 14.70
C LYS A 221 -5.22 2.02 13.66
N ARG A 222 -6.17 1.76 12.75
CA ARG A 222 -5.98 0.92 11.55
C ARG A 222 -6.28 1.74 10.30
N PHE A 223 -5.58 1.45 9.20
CA PHE A 223 -5.86 2.09 7.92
C PHE A 223 -7.18 1.57 7.35
N GLY A 224 -8.10 2.48 7.07
CA GLY A 224 -9.28 2.20 6.25
C GLY A 224 -8.98 2.33 4.75
N PHE A 225 -9.99 2.04 3.93
CA PHE A 225 -9.92 2.16 2.46
C PHE A 225 -9.29 3.48 1.99
N TRP A 226 -9.79 4.62 2.47
CA TRP A 226 -9.32 5.93 2.01
C TRP A 226 -7.84 6.18 2.33
N ALA A 227 -7.38 5.75 3.51
CA ALA A 227 -5.98 5.92 3.87
C ALA A 227 -5.07 5.06 2.99
N ALA A 228 -5.43 3.80 2.74
CA ALA A 228 -4.69 2.91 1.84
C ALA A 228 -4.74 3.39 0.38
N TYR A 229 -5.91 3.87 -0.09
CA TYR A 229 -6.07 4.44 -1.43
C TYR A 229 -5.21 5.68 -1.63
N PHE A 230 -5.28 6.65 -0.70
CA PHE A 230 -4.47 7.87 -0.80
C PHE A 230 -2.99 7.58 -0.63
N LEU A 231 -2.59 6.55 0.12
CA LEU A 231 -1.20 6.11 0.18
C LEU A 231 -0.71 5.65 -1.21
N VAL A 232 -1.49 4.83 -1.92
CA VAL A 232 -1.16 4.41 -3.30
C VAL A 232 -1.06 5.61 -4.24
N VAL A 233 -2.07 6.49 -4.24
CA VAL A 233 -2.06 7.68 -5.10
C VAL A 233 -0.88 8.61 -4.76
N ALA A 234 -0.58 8.82 -3.47
CA ALA A 234 0.53 9.65 -3.03
C ALA A 234 1.90 9.10 -3.46
N SER A 235 2.05 7.78 -3.41
CA SER A 235 3.29 7.11 -3.78
C SER A 235 3.49 7.08 -5.29
N MET A 236 2.41 6.92 -6.07
CA MET A 236 2.50 6.93 -7.53
C MET A 236 2.69 8.35 -8.10
N VAL A 237 1.94 9.33 -7.59
CA VAL A 237 2.01 10.72 -8.07
C VAL A 237 3.31 11.37 -7.61
N GLY A 238 4.30 11.36 -8.49
CA GLY A 238 5.66 11.83 -8.20
C GLY A 238 6.36 12.50 -9.38
N ALA A 239 7.68 12.33 -9.44
CA ALA A 239 8.55 12.99 -10.41
C ALA A 239 8.25 12.67 -11.87
N GLY A 240 7.91 11.41 -12.17
CA GLY A 240 7.89 10.94 -13.54
C GLY A 240 6.89 11.68 -14.44
N ILE A 241 5.67 11.97 -13.98
CA ILE A 241 4.66 12.70 -14.78
C ILE A 241 5.07 14.15 -15.07
N LEU A 242 5.98 14.72 -14.28
CA LEU A 242 6.46 16.09 -14.42
C LEU A 242 7.72 16.22 -15.30
N THR A 243 8.25 15.11 -15.82
CA THR A 243 9.50 15.11 -16.61
C THR A 243 9.48 14.14 -17.79
N SER A 244 9.00 12.90 -17.59
CA SER A 244 9.13 11.79 -18.56
C SER A 244 8.42 12.07 -19.89
N SER A 245 7.27 12.76 -19.84
CA SER A 245 6.53 13.17 -21.04
C SER A 245 7.31 14.16 -21.89
N GLY A 246 8.05 15.07 -21.24
CA GLY A 246 8.89 16.06 -21.91
C GLY A 246 10.00 15.40 -22.73
N PHE A 247 10.69 14.41 -22.18
CA PHE A 247 11.72 13.65 -22.91
C PHE A 247 11.14 12.93 -24.12
N THR A 248 10.00 12.26 -23.95
CA THR A 248 9.37 11.52 -25.05
C THR A 248 8.94 12.48 -26.18
N LEU A 249 8.28 13.60 -25.87
CA LEU A 249 7.90 14.58 -26.88
C LEU A 249 9.09 15.22 -27.56
N HIS A 250 10.16 15.52 -26.80
CA HIS A 250 11.40 16.03 -27.35
C HIS A 250 12.04 15.03 -28.34
N ASP A 251 12.07 13.75 -27.99
CA ASP A 251 12.81 12.74 -28.77
C ASP A 251 12.04 12.21 -29.98
N THR A 252 10.69 12.26 -29.95
CA THR A 252 9.86 11.65 -31.01
C THR A 252 8.91 12.60 -31.72
N ALA A 253 8.58 13.76 -31.12
CA ALA A 253 7.52 14.65 -31.60
C ALA A 253 6.17 13.95 -31.89
N ASN A 254 5.91 12.80 -31.26
CA ASN A 254 4.77 11.94 -31.61
C ASN A 254 3.75 11.85 -30.44
N PRO A 255 2.66 12.64 -30.47
CA PRO A 255 1.63 12.62 -29.44
C PRO A 255 0.95 11.27 -29.26
N ALA A 256 0.62 10.57 -30.34
CA ALA A 256 0.02 9.23 -30.25
C ALA A 256 1.00 8.22 -29.64
N GLY A 257 2.29 8.30 -29.99
CA GLY A 257 3.36 7.51 -29.38
C GLY A 257 3.45 7.73 -27.88
N LEU A 258 3.41 9.00 -27.42
CA LEU A 258 3.35 9.35 -26.00
C LEU A 258 2.15 8.71 -25.30
N MET A 259 0.93 8.92 -25.82
CA MET A 259 -0.28 8.37 -25.21
C MET A 259 -0.25 6.84 -25.16
N MET A 260 0.31 6.20 -26.19
CA MET A 260 0.47 4.75 -26.26
C MET A 260 1.39 4.24 -25.14
N ILE A 261 2.59 4.81 -24.97
CA ILE A 261 3.52 4.32 -23.93
C ILE A 261 3.00 4.59 -22.52
N TRP A 262 2.29 5.69 -22.27
CA TRP A 262 1.64 5.97 -20.99
C TRP A 262 0.49 5.01 -20.69
N THR A 263 -0.26 4.62 -21.72
CA THR A 263 -1.31 3.59 -21.59
C THR A 263 -0.70 2.22 -21.30
N LEU A 264 0.34 1.83 -22.04
CA LEU A 264 1.05 0.56 -21.84
C LEU A 264 1.69 0.49 -20.44
N GLY A 265 2.36 1.56 -20.01
CA GLY A 265 2.93 1.66 -18.66
C GLY A 265 1.88 1.52 -17.57
N GLY A 266 0.70 2.15 -17.74
CA GLY A 266 -0.41 2.02 -16.81
C GLY A 266 -0.99 0.61 -16.75
N ILE A 267 -1.11 -0.08 -17.90
CA ILE A 267 -1.52 -1.48 -17.96
C ILE A 267 -0.50 -2.38 -17.24
N LEU A 268 0.79 -2.18 -17.48
CA LEU A 268 1.85 -2.93 -16.80
C LEU A 268 1.80 -2.74 -15.28
N ALA A 269 1.62 -1.49 -14.82
CA ALA A 269 1.44 -1.19 -13.41
C ALA A 269 0.23 -1.90 -12.83
N LEU A 270 -0.93 -1.86 -13.51
CA LEU A 270 -2.16 -2.52 -13.08
C LEU A 270 -2.00 -4.04 -12.98
N CYS A 271 -1.31 -4.68 -13.93
CA CYS A 271 -0.97 -6.10 -13.85
C CYS A 271 -0.13 -6.42 -12.59
N GLY A 272 0.85 -5.57 -12.29
CA GLY A 272 1.62 -5.64 -11.04
C GLY A 272 0.72 -5.50 -9.81
N THR A 273 -0.15 -4.48 -9.81
CA THR A 273 -1.07 -4.17 -8.72
C THR A 273 -1.99 -5.34 -8.38
N VAL A 274 -2.61 -5.98 -9.37
CA VAL A 274 -3.48 -7.14 -9.13
C VAL A 274 -2.70 -8.31 -8.55
N THR A 275 -1.48 -8.55 -9.03
CA THR A 275 -0.60 -9.62 -8.52
C THR A 275 -0.20 -9.38 -7.07
N ILE A 276 0.20 -8.15 -6.73
CA ILE A 276 0.56 -7.79 -5.34
C ILE A 276 -0.67 -7.76 -4.45
N ALA A 277 -1.85 -7.35 -4.95
CA ALA A 277 -3.07 -7.39 -4.16
C ALA A 277 -3.37 -8.83 -3.69
N GLU A 278 -3.26 -9.82 -4.57
CA GLU A 278 -3.42 -11.23 -4.21
C GLU A 278 -2.41 -11.65 -3.13
N LEU A 279 -1.11 -11.41 -3.37
CA LEU A 279 -0.05 -11.76 -2.42
C LEU A 279 -0.23 -11.07 -1.05
N ALA A 280 -0.59 -9.79 -1.05
CA ALA A 280 -0.75 -9.00 0.16
C ALA A 280 -2.02 -9.35 0.95
N THR A 281 -3.02 -9.94 0.30
CA THR A 281 -4.18 -10.52 1.00
C THR A 281 -3.87 -11.89 1.60
N MET A 282 -3.05 -12.71 0.92
CA MET A 282 -2.62 -14.00 1.46
C MET A 282 -1.62 -13.84 2.61
N LEU A 283 -0.77 -12.81 2.55
CA LEU A 283 0.26 -12.52 3.53
C LEU A 283 0.14 -11.05 4.00
N PRO A 284 -0.89 -10.69 4.79
CA PRO A 284 -1.16 -9.32 5.22
C PRO A 284 -0.21 -8.88 6.34
N LYS A 285 1.08 -8.84 6.04
CA LYS A 285 2.16 -8.42 6.95
C LYS A 285 2.98 -7.29 6.30
N ALA A 286 3.75 -6.59 7.11
CA ALA A 286 4.66 -5.55 6.61
C ALA A 286 5.80 -6.15 5.77
N GLY A 287 6.34 -5.36 4.84
CA GLY A 287 7.52 -5.71 4.05
C GLY A 287 7.29 -5.89 2.54
N SER A 288 6.04 -6.09 2.08
CA SER A 288 5.68 -6.28 0.67
C SER A 288 6.66 -7.19 -0.08
N ASP A 289 7.45 -6.64 -1.00
CA ASP A 289 8.26 -7.39 -1.96
C ASP A 289 9.35 -8.22 -1.26
N TYR A 290 9.92 -7.68 -0.18
CA TYR A 290 10.87 -8.41 0.68
C TYR A 290 10.21 -9.69 1.22
N LEU A 291 9.05 -9.53 1.84
CA LEU A 291 8.32 -10.61 2.48
C LEU A 291 7.91 -11.68 1.46
N PHE A 292 7.35 -11.27 0.33
CA PHE A 292 6.87 -12.22 -0.69
C PHE A 292 8.02 -13.03 -1.30
N VAL A 293 9.15 -12.39 -1.57
CA VAL A 293 10.33 -13.08 -2.12
C VAL A 293 10.98 -13.98 -1.08
N ARG A 294 11.08 -13.51 0.17
CA ARG A 294 11.59 -14.32 1.29
C ARG A 294 10.77 -15.59 1.48
N GLU A 295 9.44 -15.47 1.44
CA GLU A 295 8.54 -16.62 1.60
C GLU A 295 8.62 -17.59 0.41
N ALA A 296 8.76 -17.07 -0.81
CA ALA A 296 8.79 -17.90 -2.02
C ALA A 296 10.16 -18.57 -2.27
N TYR A 297 11.26 -17.88 -1.99
CA TYR A 297 12.62 -18.28 -2.40
C TYR A 297 13.62 -18.37 -1.25
N GLY A 298 13.18 -18.14 -0.02
CA GLY A 298 14.00 -18.19 1.18
C GLY A 298 14.70 -16.87 1.52
N ARG A 299 15.37 -16.88 2.68
CA ARG A 299 15.94 -15.70 3.34
C ARG A 299 16.92 -14.92 2.46
N GLU A 300 17.84 -15.60 1.77
CA GLU A 300 18.89 -14.95 0.97
C GLU A 300 18.31 -14.10 -0.16
N ALA A 301 17.31 -14.63 -0.89
CA ALA A 301 16.61 -13.90 -1.94
C ALA A 301 15.82 -12.72 -1.36
N GLY A 302 15.19 -12.93 -0.21
CA GLY A 302 14.55 -11.87 0.57
C GLY A 302 15.52 -10.73 0.85
N ILE A 303 16.69 -11.00 1.43
CA ILE A 303 17.71 -9.99 1.77
C ILE A 303 18.12 -9.17 0.54
N VAL A 304 18.38 -9.81 -0.59
CA VAL A 304 18.77 -9.11 -1.83
C VAL A 304 17.66 -8.17 -2.28
N VAL A 305 16.40 -8.63 -2.28
CA VAL A 305 15.25 -7.79 -2.67
C VAL A 305 14.99 -6.69 -1.66
N GLY A 306 15.09 -6.96 -0.36
CA GLY A 306 14.94 -5.95 0.69
C GLY A 306 15.96 -4.83 0.56
N TRP A 307 17.23 -5.16 0.31
CA TRP A 307 18.28 -4.16 0.03
C TRP A 307 18.02 -3.38 -1.25
N ALA A 308 17.64 -4.07 -2.34
CA ALA A 308 17.31 -3.43 -3.60
C ALA A 308 16.13 -2.45 -3.43
N THR A 309 15.07 -2.86 -2.74
CA THR A 309 13.91 -1.99 -2.50
C THR A 309 14.25 -0.83 -1.57
N PHE A 310 15.04 -1.04 -0.51
CA PHE A 310 15.45 0.04 0.38
C PHE A 310 16.28 1.11 -0.34
N VAL A 311 17.28 0.69 -1.13
CA VAL A 311 18.20 1.62 -1.82
C VAL A 311 17.58 2.17 -3.11
N LEU A 312 17.12 1.30 -4.01
CA LEU A 312 16.63 1.68 -5.34
C LEU A 312 15.15 2.06 -5.34
N GLY A 313 14.36 1.53 -4.40
CA GLY A 313 12.93 1.84 -4.29
C GLY A 313 12.61 3.07 -3.44
N PHE A 314 13.46 3.42 -2.46
CA PHE A 314 13.22 4.58 -1.58
C PHE A 314 14.35 5.61 -1.58
N ALA A 315 15.59 5.23 -1.30
CA ALA A 315 16.68 6.21 -1.16
C ALA A 315 16.98 6.96 -2.48
N ALA A 316 17.13 6.25 -3.60
CA ALA A 316 17.41 6.87 -4.90
C ALA A 316 16.23 7.75 -5.40
N PRO A 317 14.96 7.29 -5.38
CA PRO A 317 13.83 8.15 -5.73
C PRO A 317 13.69 9.38 -4.83
N THR A 318 14.02 9.27 -3.54
CA THR A 318 14.06 10.43 -2.63
C THR A 318 15.02 11.51 -3.14
N ALA A 319 16.23 11.13 -3.56
CA ALA A 319 17.21 12.06 -4.13
C ALA A 319 16.75 12.67 -5.46
N VAL A 320 16.18 11.85 -6.37
CA VAL A 320 15.66 12.32 -7.66
C VAL A 320 14.54 13.35 -7.47
N VAL A 321 13.57 13.05 -6.60
CA VAL A 321 12.45 13.96 -6.33
C VAL A 321 12.93 15.24 -5.62
N ALA A 322 13.92 15.16 -4.74
CA ALA A 322 14.50 16.34 -4.09
C ALA A 322 15.22 17.25 -5.10
N ARG A 323 15.98 16.68 -6.04
CA ARG A 323 16.58 17.45 -7.15
C ARG A 323 15.52 18.10 -8.03
N LEU A 324 14.48 17.35 -8.37
CA LEU A 324 13.38 17.86 -9.18
C LEU A 324 12.64 19.01 -8.47
N SER A 325 12.40 18.88 -7.16
CA SER A 325 11.84 19.96 -6.34
C SER A 325 12.73 21.21 -6.36
N ALA A 326 14.04 21.05 -6.17
CA ALA A 326 15.01 22.15 -6.22
C ALA A 326 15.03 22.85 -7.59
N ASN A 327 14.98 22.07 -8.68
CA ASN A 327 14.93 22.57 -10.05
C ASN A 327 13.65 23.38 -10.30
N TYR A 328 12.48 22.84 -9.95
CA TYR A 328 11.21 23.54 -10.12
C TYR A 328 11.13 24.84 -9.30
N LEU A 329 11.71 24.86 -8.09
CA LEU A 329 11.76 26.06 -7.24
C LEU A 329 12.77 27.10 -7.72
N SER A 330 13.84 26.69 -8.41
CA SER A 330 14.87 27.61 -8.90
C SER A 330 14.50 28.27 -10.22
N ILE A 331 13.57 27.72 -11.02
CA ILE A 331 13.16 28.26 -12.32
C ILE A 331 12.86 29.77 -12.29
N PRO A 332 11.99 30.31 -11.42
CA PRO A 332 11.69 31.75 -11.43
C PRO A 332 12.88 32.62 -10.99
N VAL A 333 13.77 32.07 -10.16
CA VAL A 333 14.89 32.81 -9.55
C VAL A 333 16.11 32.82 -10.45
N SER A 334 16.39 31.71 -11.14
CA SER A 334 17.53 31.55 -12.07
C SER A 334 17.49 32.53 -13.23
N GLN A 335 16.29 32.99 -13.63
CA GLN A 335 16.12 34.02 -14.66
C GLN A 335 16.55 35.42 -14.21
N VAL A 336 16.63 35.65 -12.90
CA VAL A 336 16.90 36.97 -12.30
C VAL A 336 18.30 37.04 -11.67
N ILE A 337 18.79 35.92 -11.14
CA ILE A 337 20.05 35.83 -10.41
C ILE A 337 21.01 34.89 -11.14
N SER A 338 22.03 35.46 -11.81
CA SER A 338 23.14 34.67 -12.35
C SER A 338 24.19 34.44 -11.26
N VAL A 339 24.39 33.18 -10.89
CA VAL A 339 25.34 32.77 -9.83
C VAL A 339 26.70 32.34 -10.40
N GLY A 340 26.89 32.48 -11.72
CA GLY A 340 28.12 32.09 -12.41
C GLY A 340 28.42 30.59 -12.23
N PRO A 341 29.70 30.19 -12.09
CA PRO A 341 30.09 28.77 -11.98
C PRO A 341 29.47 28.01 -10.80
N ALA A 342 28.96 28.73 -9.78
CA ALA A 342 28.34 28.14 -8.61
C ALA A 342 26.93 27.58 -8.90
N GLU A 343 26.33 27.92 -10.03
CA GLU A 343 24.99 27.47 -10.44
C GLU A 343 24.92 25.93 -10.54
N ALA A 344 25.99 25.28 -10.99
CA ALA A 344 26.09 23.81 -11.06
C ALA A 344 26.00 23.11 -9.69
N TYR A 345 26.29 23.82 -8.59
CA TYR A 345 26.24 23.26 -7.24
C TYR A 345 24.98 23.66 -6.47
N LEU A 346 24.20 24.62 -6.96
CA LEU A 346 23.03 25.15 -6.26
C LEU A 346 21.90 24.12 -6.16
N GLU A 347 21.57 23.46 -7.28
CA GLU A 347 20.51 22.44 -7.29
C GLU A 347 20.83 21.25 -6.36
N PRO A 348 22.01 20.58 -6.45
CA PRO A 348 22.34 19.49 -5.53
C PRO A 348 22.37 19.91 -4.05
N LEU A 349 22.85 21.13 -3.75
CA LEU A 349 22.90 21.63 -2.38
C LEU A 349 21.50 21.89 -1.81
N LEU A 350 20.61 22.50 -2.59
CA LEU A 350 19.20 22.72 -2.20
C LEU A 350 18.48 21.39 -2.00
N ALA A 351 18.64 20.44 -2.93
CA ALA A 351 18.06 19.11 -2.81
C ALA A 351 18.53 18.40 -1.53
N THR A 352 19.83 18.47 -1.23
CA THR A 352 20.42 17.91 0.00
C THR A 352 19.84 18.60 1.24
N ALA A 353 19.72 19.92 1.23
CA ALA A 353 19.13 20.68 2.33
C ALA A 353 17.67 20.27 2.59
N PHE A 354 16.87 20.08 1.53
CA PHE A 354 15.49 19.61 1.66
C PHE A 354 15.41 18.23 2.33
N VAL A 355 16.24 17.28 1.89
CA VAL A 355 16.29 15.94 2.49
C VAL A 355 16.69 16.03 3.97
N VAL A 356 17.73 16.80 4.31
CA VAL A 356 18.21 16.96 5.69
C VAL A 356 17.17 17.62 6.59
N VAL A 357 16.50 18.68 6.12
CA VAL A 357 15.45 19.36 6.89
C VAL A 357 14.27 18.43 7.15
N LEU A 358 13.82 17.68 6.14
CA LEU A 358 12.74 16.71 6.30
C LEU A 358 13.17 15.55 7.22
N MET A 359 14.41 15.08 7.12
CA MET A 359 14.97 14.07 8.01
C MET A 359 14.89 14.51 9.47
N VAL A 360 15.44 15.70 9.76
CA VAL A 360 15.45 16.26 11.12
C VAL A 360 14.03 16.44 11.63
N THR A 361 13.11 16.90 10.77
CA THR A 361 11.69 17.04 11.13
C THR A 361 11.06 15.71 11.54
N HIS A 362 11.27 14.64 10.76
CA HIS A 362 10.78 13.30 11.07
C HIS A 362 11.42 12.70 12.32
N CYS A 363 12.69 13.01 12.60
CA CYS A 363 13.37 12.56 13.82
C CYS A 363 12.87 13.28 15.09
N LEU A 364 12.42 14.53 14.99
CA LEU A 364 12.05 15.37 16.15
C LEU A 364 10.57 15.28 16.55
N GLY A 365 9.67 14.76 15.72
CA GLY A 365 8.24 14.72 16.02
C GLY A 365 7.47 13.59 15.34
N HIS A 366 6.99 12.61 16.12
CA HIS A 366 6.18 11.49 15.63
C HIS A 366 4.69 11.82 15.42
N ARG A 367 4.14 12.81 16.16
CA ARG A 367 2.68 13.04 16.24
C ARG A 367 2.03 13.69 15.01
N GLU A 368 2.80 14.33 14.14
CA GLU A 368 2.26 15.14 13.02
C GLU A 368 2.46 14.53 11.62
N SER A 369 3.19 13.41 11.50
CA SER A 369 3.63 12.88 10.20
C SER A 369 2.47 12.37 9.32
N SER A 370 1.44 11.76 9.91
CA SER A 370 0.30 11.23 9.16
C SER A 370 -0.61 12.33 8.59
N GLY A 371 -0.86 13.41 9.36
CA GLY A 371 -1.68 14.55 8.92
C GLY A 371 -1.00 15.37 7.82
N ILE A 372 0.30 15.62 7.97
CA ILE A 372 1.12 16.30 6.94
C ILE A 372 1.13 15.50 5.64
N GLN A 373 1.19 14.16 5.72
CA GLN A 373 1.21 13.30 4.53
C GLN A 373 -0.11 13.37 3.73
N VAL A 374 -1.26 13.32 4.40
CA VAL A 374 -2.57 13.41 3.74
C VAL A 374 -2.75 14.78 3.10
N LEU A 375 -2.50 15.86 3.84
CA LEU A 375 -2.63 17.23 3.33
C LEU A 375 -1.75 17.44 2.09
N SER A 376 -0.50 16.97 2.14
CA SER A 376 0.42 17.17 1.04
C SER A 376 0.09 16.35 -0.21
N THR A 377 -0.52 15.18 -0.01
CA THR A 377 -1.06 14.36 -1.10
C THR A 377 -2.22 15.08 -1.79
N LEU A 378 -3.15 15.62 -1.00
CA LEU A 378 -4.28 16.38 -1.52
C LEU A 378 -3.80 17.62 -2.30
N VAL A 379 -2.80 18.35 -1.79
CA VAL A 379 -2.23 19.50 -2.50
C VAL A 379 -1.67 19.08 -3.86
N LYS A 380 -0.84 18.02 -3.92
CA LYS A 380 -0.26 17.54 -5.19
C LYS A 380 -1.32 17.10 -6.21
N ILE A 381 -2.29 16.31 -5.77
CA ILE A 381 -3.40 15.88 -6.64
C ILE A 381 -4.18 17.09 -7.12
N THR A 382 -4.47 18.05 -6.24
CA THR A 382 -5.19 19.29 -6.58
C THR A 382 -4.42 20.11 -7.62
N LEU A 383 -3.09 20.18 -7.52
CA LEU A 383 -2.27 20.89 -8.51
C LEU A 383 -2.35 20.22 -9.89
N LEU A 384 -2.26 18.89 -9.98
CA LEU A 384 -2.35 18.18 -11.26
C LEU A 384 -3.75 18.20 -11.84
N VAL A 385 -4.78 17.95 -11.02
CA VAL A 385 -6.18 18.03 -11.45
C VAL A 385 -6.52 19.47 -11.85
N GLY A 386 -6.03 20.46 -11.11
CA GLY A 386 -6.16 21.87 -11.45
C GLY A 386 -5.50 22.20 -12.79
N LEU A 387 -4.28 21.72 -13.04
CA LEU A 387 -3.61 21.87 -14.33
C LEU A 387 -4.44 21.30 -15.49
N VAL A 388 -5.02 20.11 -15.32
CA VAL A 388 -5.88 19.48 -16.32
C VAL A 388 -7.18 20.28 -16.52
N VAL A 389 -7.94 20.51 -15.45
CA VAL A 389 -9.27 21.10 -15.54
C VAL A 389 -9.20 22.56 -15.98
N ILE A 390 -8.31 23.35 -15.38
CA ILE A 390 -8.15 24.76 -15.72
C ILE A 390 -7.50 24.89 -17.10
N GLY A 391 -6.47 24.08 -17.40
CA GLY A 391 -5.77 24.07 -18.68
C GLY A 391 -6.71 23.77 -19.84
N LEU A 392 -7.51 22.71 -19.76
CA LEU A 392 -8.41 22.32 -20.86
C LEU A 392 -9.65 23.21 -21.02
N LEU A 393 -10.10 23.88 -19.95
CA LEU A 393 -11.29 24.74 -20.01
C LEU A 393 -10.97 26.20 -20.34
N PHE A 394 -9.81 26.71 -19.92
CA PHE A 394 -9.47 28.12 -19.98
C PHE A 394 -8.10 28.42 -20.60
N GLY A 395 -7.26 27.41 -20.82
CA GLY A 395 -5.93 27.58 -21.39
C GLY A 395 -5.96 27.81 -22.89
N GLU A 396 -5.01 28.61 -23.39
CA GLU A 396 -4.76 28.76 -24.81
C GLU A 396 -3.92 27.58 -25.31
N GLY A 397 -4.50 26.73 -26.16
CA GLY A 397 -3.81 25.56 -26.72
C GLY A 397 -4.44 25.14 -28.04
N ASP A 398 -3.84 24.13 -28.68
CA ASP A 398 -4.29 23.64 -29.98
C ASP A 398 -4.42 22.11 -30.02
N TRP A 399 -5.63 21.63 -30.33
CA TRP A 399 -5.87 20.22 -30.59
C TRP A 399 -5.22 19.75 -31.91
N GLY A 400 -4.88 20.68 -32.80
CA GLY A 400 -4.12 20.46 -34.03
C GLY A 400 -2.74 19.85 -33.79
N HIS A 401 -2.16 20.00 -32.59
CA HIS A 401 -0.90 19.33 -32.22
C HIS A 401 -0.97 17.80 -32.37
N PHE A 402 -2.15 17.19 -32.21
CA PHE A 402 -2.33 15.75 -32.46
C PHE A 402 -2.07 15.34 -33.91
N ALA A 403 -2.13 16.27 -34.88
CA ALA A 403 -1.84 15.99 -36.28
C ALA A 403 -0.35 15.64 -36.52
N ALA A 404 0.54 15.94 -35.58
CA ALA A 404 1.93 15.49 -35.60
C ALA A 404 2.08 13.97 -35.37
N SER A 405 1.00 13.28 -34.95
CA SER A 405 1.03 11.84 -34.73
C SER A 405 1.29 11.05 -36.01
N HIS A 406 2.20 10.08 -35.95
CA HIS A 406 2.49 9.17 -37.06
C HIS A 406 2.74 7.75 -36.56
N VAL A 407 2.74 6.79 -37.49
CA VAL A 407 3.16 5.42 -37.22
C VAL A 407 4.68 5.45 -36.94
N PRO A 408 5.14 4.96 -35.78
CA PRO A 408 6.56 4.99 -35.45
C PRO A 408 7.39 4.11 -36.39
N ASP A 409 8.54 4.62 -36.82
CA ASP A 409 9.53 3.81 -37.53
C ASP A 409 10.34 2.92 -36.57
N SER A 410 11.25 2.08 -37.08
CA SER A 410 12.01 1.15 -36.24
C SER A 410 12.88 1.83 -35.17
N ASN A 411 13.44 3.01 -35.48
CA ASN A 411 14.27 3.75 -34.54
C ASN A 411 13.41 4.40 -33.47
N GLU A 412 12.29 4.98 -33.88
CA GLU A 412 11.34 5.60 -32.97
C GLU A 412 10.67 4.55 -32.05
N VAL A 413 10.37 3.34 -32.54
CA VAL A 413 9.90 2.24 -31.68
C VAL A 413 10.92 1.93 -30.58
N PHE A 414 12.21 1.93 -30.90
CA PHE A 414 13.26 1.74 -29.91
C PHE A 414 13.32 2.90 -28.91
N THR A 415 13.22 4.15 -29.38
CA THR A 415 13.14 5.35 -28.53
C THR A 415 11.93 5.33 -27.60
N LEU A 416 10.75 4.98 -28.11
CA LEU A 416 9.53 4.79 -27.32
C LEU A 416 9.68 3.66 -26.30
N GLY A 417 10.44 2.60 -26.64
CA GLY A 417 10.82 1.54 -25.71
C GLY A 417 11.68 2.05 -24.54
N ILE A 418 12.63 2.95 -24.80
CA ILE A 418 13.39 3.66 -23.75
C ILE A 418 12.44 4.57 -22.95
N GLY A 419 11.55 5.30 -23.64
CA GLY A 419 10.49 6.11 -23.02
C GLY A 419 9.64 5.30 -22.03
N LEU A 420 9.33 4.05 -22.35
CA LEU A 420 8.58 3.14 -21.47
C LEU A 420 9.32 2.85 -20.15
N ILE A 421 10.65 2.92 -20.11
CA ILE A 421 11.43 2.80 -18.85
C ILE A 421 11.13 4.00 -17.95
N TYR A 422 11.15 5.21 -18.50
CA TYR A 422 10.82 6.44 -17.77
C TYR A 422 9.35 6.49 -17.35
N VAL A 423 8.44 6.05 -18.21
CA VAL A 423 7.02 5.92 -17.89
C VAL A 423 6.80 4.86 -16.79
N SER A 424 7.51 3.74 -16.85
CA SER A 424 7.44 2.70 -15.80
C SER A 424 7.91 3.25 -14.46
N TYR A 425 8.98 4.04 -14.46
CA TYR A 425 9.41 4.80 -13.27
C TYR A 425 8.31 5.74 -12.77
N ALA A 426 7.63 6.46 -13.66
CA ALA A 426 6.54 7.37 -13.29
C ALA A 426 5.35 6.67 -12.63
N TYR A 427 5.11 5.41 -12.96
CA TYR A 427 4.05 4.59 -12.36
C TYR A 427 4.46 3.84 -11.09
N THR A 428 5.73 3.87 -10.67
CA THR A 428 6.17 3.21 -9.43
C THR A 428 5.37 3.67 -8.20
N GLY A 429 5.30 2.84 -7.15
CA GLY A 429 4.49 3.14 -5.95
C GLY A 429 3.08 2.55 -5.98
N TRP A 430 2.73 1.83 -7.04
CA TRP A 430 1.45 1.10 -7.17
C TRP A 430 1.26 0.00 -6.13
N ASN A 431 2.32 -0.49 -5.48
CA ASN A 431 2.31 -1.47 -4.39
C ASN A 431 2.36 -0.84 -2.99
N ALA A 432 2.30 0.49 -2.85
CA ALA A 432 2.61 1.17 -1.60
C ALA A 432 1.78 0.69 -0.39
N ALA A 433 0.48 0.45 -0.57
CA ALA A 433 -0.38 -0.05 0.51
C ALA A 433 -0.03 -1.47 0.97
N ALA A 434 0.66 -2.27 0.14
CA ALA A 434 1.10 -3.61 0.54
C ALA A 434 2.22 -3.57 1.61
N TYR A 435 3.03 -2.50 1.68
CA TYR A 435 4.02 -2.37 2.75
C TYR A 435 3.39 -2.17 4.14
N VAL A 436 2.14 -1.69 4.17
CA VAL A 436 1.36 -1.49 5.40
C VAL A 436 0.14 -2.42 5.44
N ALA A 437 0.16 -3.53 4.69
CA ALA A 437 -0.96 -4.47 4.60
C ALA A 437 -1.44 -4.96 5.97
N GLY A 438 -0.49 -5.10 6.91
CA GLY A 438 -0.75 -5.45 8.29
C GLY A 438 -1.56 -4.44 9.10
N GLU A 439 -1.40 -3.17 8.80
CA GLU A 439 -2.05 -2.04 9.48
C GLU A 439 -3.44 -1.77 8.87
N VAL A 440 -3.79 -2.39 7.73
CA VAL A 440 -5.07 -2.21 7.05
C VAL A 440 -6.16 -3.05 7.71
N ARG A 441 -7.31 -2.42 7.94
CA ARG A 441 -8.52 -3.10 8.42
C ARG A 441 -9.08 -3.98 7.30
N ASP A 442 -9.49 -5.20 7.63
CA ASP A 442 -10.15 -6.12 6.69
C ASP A 442 -9.34 -6.23 5.37
N PRO A 443 -8.04 -6.60 5.46
CA PRO A 443 -7.10 -6.47 4.35
C PRO A 443 -7.53 -7.30 3.14
N GLU A 444 -8.20 -8.42 3.34
CA GLU A 444 -8.75 -9.28 2.29
C GLU A 444 -9.68 -8.53 1.32
N ARG A 445 -10.43 -7.55 1.82
CA ARG A 445 -11.37 -6.76 1.02
C ARG A 445 -10.87 -5.37 0.70
N LEU A 446 -10.30 -4.68 1.69
CA LEU A 446 -9.93 -3.27 1.54
C LEU A 446 -8.62 -3.11 0.76
N LEU A 447 -7.67 -4.03 0.92
CA LEU A 447 -6.35 -3.87 0.29
C LEU A 447 -6.42 -4.00 -1.24
N PRO A 448 -7.06 -5.03 -1.83
CA PRO A 448 -7.20 -5.12 -3.29
C PRO A 448 -7.94 -3.94 -3.89
N ARG A 449 -9.05 -3.53 -3.25
CA ARG A 449 -9.86 -2.41 -3.71
C ARG A 449 -9.06 -1.10 -3.69
N SER A 450 -8.29 -0.86 -2.63
CA SER A 450 -7.50 0.37 -2.49
C SER A 450 -6.35 0.42 -3.48
N LEU A 451 -5.63 -0.70 -3.67
CA LEU A 451 -4.54 -0.84 -4.63
C LEU A 451 -5.03 -0.63 -6.07
N ILE A 452 -6.06 -1.36 -6.49
CA ILE A 452 -6.59 -1.30 -7.86
C ILE A 452 -7.22 0.07 -8.14
N ALA A 453 -8.06 0.59 -7.24
CA ALA A 453 -8.68 1.89 -7.42
C ALA A 453 -7.62 3.00 -7.48
N GLY A 454 -6.61 2.96 -6.59
CA GLY A 454 -5.50 3.93 -6.60
C GLY A 454 -4.74 3.91 -7.93
N CYS A 455 -4.37 2.72 -8.41
CA CYS A 455 -3.66 2.56 -9.68
C CYS A 455 -4.48 3.07 -10.87
N LEU A 456 -5.77 2.72 -10.96
CA LEU A 456 -6.65 3.17 -12.03
C LEU A 456 -6.86 4.70 -12.03
N SER A 457 -7.04 5.28 -10.84
CA SER A 457 -7.17 6.74 -10.69
C SER A 457 -5.92 7.47 -11.18
N VAL A 458 -4.73 6.97 -10.85
CA VAL A 458 -3.46 7.58 -11.29
C VAL A 458 -3.27 7.40 -12.79
N MET A 459 -3.57 6.23 -13.35
CA MET A 459 -3.53 5.99 -14.79
C MET A 459 -4.44 6.97 -15.54
N GLY A 460 -5.68 7.16 -15.09
CA GLY A 460 -6.60 8.14 -15.67
C GLY A 460 -6.05 9.57 -15.58
N LEU A 461 -5.55 9.96 -14.41
CA LEU A 461 -4.95 11.28 -14.20
C LEU A 461 -3.74 11.52 -15.12
N TYR A 462 -2.83 10.55 -15.23
CA TYR A 462 -1.64 10.68 -16.06
C TYR A 462 -1.98 10.78 -17.55
N LEU A 463 -2.96 10.04 -18.04
CA LEU A 463 -3.42 10.19 -19.42
C LEU A 463 -4.03 11.57 -19.66
N LEU A 464 -4.81 12.10 -18.71
CA LEU A 464 -5.38 13.46 -18.81
C LEU A 464 -4.31 14.55 -18.74
N VAL A 465 -3.28 14.38 -17.90
CA VAL A 465 -2.15 15.31 -17.82
C VAL A 465 -1.37 15.30 -19.14
N ASN A 466 -1.09 14.13 -19.71
CA ASN A 466 -0.43 14.03 -21.02
C ASN A 466 -1.28 14.62 -22.15
N LEU A 467 -2.60 14.40 -22.13
CA LEU A 467 -3.53 15.06 -23.04
C LEU A 467 -3.41 16.58 -22.95
N THR A 468 -3.33 17.11 -21.72
CA THR A 468 -3.16 18.55 -21.46
C THR A 468 -1.81 19.06 -21.95
N TYR A 469 -0.73 18.29 -21.78
CA TYR A 469 0.58 18.66 -22.33
C TYR A 469 0.57 18.73 -23.86
N ILE A 470 -0.04 17.76 -24.54
CA ILE A 470 -0.15 17.77 -26.01
C ILE A 470 -1.01 18.95 -26.46
N PHE A 471 -2.12 19.23 -25.78
CA PHE A 471 -2.96 20.40 -26.06
C PHE A 471 -2.17 21.72 -25.94
N ALA A 472 -1.31 21.84 -24.93
CA ALA A 472 -0.55 23.04 -24.64
C ALA A 472 0.72 23.22 -25.51
N LEU A 473 1.44 22.13 -25.79
CA LEU A 473 2.79 22.18 -26.34
C LEU A 473 2.82 21.69 -27.78
N ASP A 474 3.40 22.49 -28.68
CA ASP A 474 3.70 22.05 -30.05
C ASP A 474 4.80 20.95 -30.00
N PRO A 475 4.50 19.72 -30.46
CA PRO A 475 5.47 18.63 -30.45
C PRO A 475 6.74 18.93 -31.25
N GLN A 476 6.65 19.71 -32.34
CA GLN A 476 7.80 20.08 -33.15
C GLN A 476 8.69 21.09 -32.43
N GLU A 477 8.11 22.06 -31.74
CA GLU A 477 8.90 23.00 -30.92
C GLU A 477 9.60 22.30 -29.77
N MET A 478 8.99 21.27 -29.19
CA MET A 478 9.60 20.46 -28.13
C MET A 478 10.92 19.84 -28.58
N THR A 479 11.05 19.38 -29.84
CA THR A 479 12.32 18.83 -30.37
C THR A 479 13.44 19.87 -30.51
N GLN A 480 13.08 21.16 -30.55
CA GLN A 480 14.02 22.26 -30.74
C GLN A 480 14.49 22.83 -29.40
N ARG A 481 13.82 22.49 -28.29
CA ARG A 481 14.19 22.94 -26.95
C ARG A 481 15.46 22.24 -26.51
N SER A 482 16.42 23.01 -25.97
CA SER A 482 17.58 22.42 -25.32
C SER A 482 17.13 21.56 -24.13
N ILE A 483 17.66 20.35 -24.02
CA ILE A 483 17.34 19.41 -22.94
C ILE A 483 18.22 19.69 -21.71
N PRO A 484 17.71 20.29 -20.64
CA PRO A 484 18.31 20.14 -19.31
C PRO A 484 18.17 18.69 -18.81
N GLU A 485 18.98 18.29 -17.83
CA GLU A 485 18.88 16.98 -17.15
C GLU A 485 17.47 16.72 -16.56
N VAL A 486 16.68 17.77 -16.39
CA VAL A 486 15.31 17.78 -15.89
C VAL A 486 14.46 18.70 -16.78
N ILE A 487 13.50 18.14 -17.53
CA ILE A 487 12.58 18.92 -18.37
C ILE A 487 11.35 19.31 -17.54
N PRO A 488 11.11 20.60 -17.24
CA PRO A 488 9.95 21.03 -16.46
C PRO A 488 8.69 21.13 -17.34
N VAL A 489 8.26 20.01 -17.92
CA VAL A 489 7.20 19.98 -18.96
C VAL A 489 5.88 20.61 -18.50
N ALA A 490 5.53 20.45 -17.22
CA ALA A 490 4.32 21.06 -16.66
C ALA A 490 4.39 22.60 -16.63
N GLN A 491 5.57 23.14 -16.35
CA GLN A 491 5.80 24.58 -16.38
C GLN A 491 5.79 25.10 -17.81
N PHE A 492 6.39 24.38 -18.77
CA PHE A 492 6.28 24.75 -20.19
C PHE A 492 4.83 24.79 -20.64
N ALA A 493 4.05 23.74 -20.35
CA ALA A 493 2.64 23.68 -20.72
C ALA A 493 1.84 24.85 -20.10
N ALA A 494 2.08 25.16 -18.82
CA ALA A 494 1.44 26.30 -18.17
C ALA A 494 1.86 27.66 -18.77
N LYS A 495 3.12 27.79 -19.23
CA LYS A 495 3.61 29.00 -19.92
C LYS A 495 2.93 29.20 -21.27
N GLU A 496 2.81 28.17 -22.08
CA GLU A 496 2.12 28.28 -23.36
C GLU A 496 0.63 28.59 -23.17
N MET A 497 -0.03 27.94 -22.20
CA MET A 497 -1.48 28.14 -21.98
C MET A 497 -1.88 29.47 -21.36
N PHE A 498 -1.05 30.03 -20.48
CA PHE A 498 -1.44 31.15 -19.62
C PHE A 498 -0.38 32.25 -19.49
N GLY A 499 0.76 32.10 -20.17
CA GLY A 499 1.88 33.02 -20.11
C GLY A 499 2.88 32.78 -18.97
N ASN A 500 3.97 33.55 -19.02
CA ASN A 500 5.15 33.33 -18.18
C ASN A 500 4.88 33.34 -16.66
N GLN A 501 4.07 34.30 -16.20
CA GLN A 501 3.80 34.48 -14.76
C GLN A 501 3.09 33.26 -14.15
N VAL A 502 2.11 32.71 -14.87
CA VAL A 502 1.38 31.52 -14.40
C VAL A 502 2.29 30.30 -14.43
N GLY A 503 3.10 30.14 -15.47
CA GLY A 503 4.10 29.08 -15.51
C GLY A 503 5.07 29.09 -14.34
N ASP A 504 5.56 30.27 -13.93
CA ASP A 504 6.45 30.40 -12.78
C ASP A 504 5.75 30.06 -11.46
N VAL A 505 4.49 30.47 -11.29
CA VAL A 505 3.67 30.08 -10.12
C VAL A 505 3.44 28.57 -10.07
N VAL A 506 3.05 27.97 -11.20
CA VAL A 506 2.90 26.50 -11.32
C VAL A 506 4.21 25.81 -10.97
N SER A 507 5.35 26.36 -11.41
CA SER A 507 6.66 25.82 -11.09
C SER A 507 6.90 25.73 -9.58
N VAL A 508 6.66 26.84 -8.87
CA VAL A 508 6.84 26.91 -7.41
C VAL A 508 5.90 25.95 -6.69
N LEU A 509 4.63 25.94 -7.07
CA LEU A 509 3.62 25.08 -6.46
C LEU A 509 3.96 23.60 -6.63
N LEU A 510 4.36 23.18 -7.83
CA LEU A 510 4.79 21.82 -8.08
C LEU A 510 6.05 21.51 -7.29
N GLY A 511 7.07 22.36 -7.34
CA GLY A 511 8.32 22.20 -6.58
C GLY A 511 8.08 21.98 -5.08
N LEU A 512 7.24 22.81 -4.44
CA LEU A 512 6.83 22.63 -3.04
C LEU A 512 6.06 21.32 -2.84
N GLY A 513 5.15 20.98 -3.75
CA GLY A 513 4.40 19.73 -3.71
C GLY A 513 5.31 18.50 -3.69
N MET A 514 6.42 18.52 -4.44
CA MET A 514 7.34 17.38 -4.51
C MET A 514 8.07 17.08 -3.20
N LEU A 515 8.28 18.07 -2.33
CA LEU A 515 8.88 17.86 -1.00
C LEU A 515 8.08 16.87 -0.15
N ALA A 516 6.78 16.77 -0.39
CA ALA A 516 5.98 15.77 0.29
C ALA A 516 6.13 14.35 -0.27
N SER A 517 6.62 14.17 -1.50
CA SER A 517 7.00 12.83 -1.98
C SER A 517 8.32 12.40 -1.34
N VAL A 518 9.27 13.34 -1.17
CA VAL A 518 10.49 13.13 -0.38
C VAL A 518 10.12 12.70 1.04
N SER A 519 9.23 13.44 1.71
CA SER A 519 8.71 13.10 3.04
C SER A 519 8.08 11.69 3.09
N ALA A 520 7.25 11.33 2.11
CA ALA A 520 6.56 10.03 2.05
C ALA A 520 7.54 8.85 1.94
N TYR A 521 8.57 8.99 1.11
CA TYR A 521 9.59 7.94 0.94
C TYR A 521 10.42 7.76 2.21
N MET A 522 10.73 8.85 2.91
CA MET A 522 11.44 8.80 4.19
C MET A 522 10.63 8.14 5.30
N LEU A 523 9.29 8.21 5.24
CA LEU A 523 8.42 7.50 6.17
C LEU A 523 8.26 6.02 5.83
N SER A 524 8.17 5.69 4.54
CA SER A 524 7.86 4.32 4.08
C SER A 524 9.10 3.42 4.03
N GLY A 525 10.24 3.95 3.56
CA GLY A 525 11.48 3.19 3.37
C GLY A 525 12.00 2.46 4.62
N PRO A 526 12.02 3.10 5.81
CA PRO A 526 12.48 2.45 7.04
C PRO A 526 11.69 1.19 7.43
N ARG A 527 10.43 1.02 7.00
CA ARG A 527 9.64 -0.19 7.29
C ARG A 527 10.24 -1.45 6.67
N ILE A 528 10.98 -1.32 5.58
CA ILE A 528 11.69 -2.45 4.97
C ILE A 528 12.90 -2.80 5.82
N ALA A 529 13.68 -1.80 6.24
CA ALA A 529 14.82 -2.02 7.12
C ALA A 529 14.38 -2.65 8.45
N PHE A 530 13.25 -2.20 9.00
CA PHE A 530 12.61 -2.78 10.17
C PHE A 530 12.21 -4.25 9.96
N ALA A 531 11.49 -4.57 8.88
CA ALA A 531 11.09 -5.94 8.57
C ALA A 531 12.30 -6.87 8.41
N MET A 532 13.35 -6.42 7.72
CA MET A 532 14.60 -7.18 7.59
C MET A 532 15.28 -7.39 8.94
N ALA A 533 15.32 -6.37 9.81
CA ALA A 533 15.96 -6.45 11.12
C ALA A 533 15.23 -7.41 12.08
N ASN A 534 13.90 -7.47 12.01
CA ASN A 534 13.10 -8.41 12.81
C ASN A 534 13.38 -9.88 12.46
N ASP A 535 13.82 -10.17 11.23
CA ASP A 535 14.19 -11.52 10.80
C ASP A 535 15.66 -11.88 11.08
N GLY A 536 16.40 -10.97 11.74
CA GLY A 536 17.81 -11.09 12.14
C GLY A 536 18.79 -11.12 10.98
#